data_AF-A0A2D8PHW9-F1
#
_entry.id   AF-A0A2D8PHW9-F1
#
_cell.length_a   1.000
_cell.length_b   1.000
_cell.length_c   1.000
_cell.angle_alpha   90.00
_cell.angle_beta   90.00
_cell.angle_gamma   90.00
#
_symmetry.space_group_name_H-M   'P 1'
#
loop_
_entity.id
_entity.type
_entity.pdbx_description
1 polymer ?
#
loop_
_entity_poly.entity_id
_entity_poly.type
_entity_poly.pdbx_seq_one_letter_code
_entity_poly.pdbx_strand_id
1 'polypeptide(L)'
;MVQNPRETAGSSPIRSLNQPVPIQVEEDAYQRPLAISLRRRRLEVAAIDDLWEIDEEWWRENPIIRRYYQVATEDGRPMTVFRDLASGEWYRQGG
;
A
#
# COMPACT_ATOMS: atom_id res chain seq x y z
N MET A 1 33.06 11.62 22.52
CA MET A 1 33.18 10.16 22.44
C MET A 1 31.89 9.57 22.99
N VAL A 2 31.03 9.02 22.15
CA VAL A 2 29.80 8.33 22.60
C VAL A 2 29.88 6.91 22.06
N GLN A 3 29.96 5.95 22.97
CA GLN A 3 30.04 4.52 22.68
C GLN A 3 28.61 3.98 22.53
N ASN A 4 28.29 3.37 21.39
CA ASN A 4 27.10 2.53 21.23
C ASN A 4 27.51 1.06 21.46
N PRO A 5 27.05 0.38 22.53
CA PRO A 5 27.20 -1.05 22.62
C PRO A 5 26.16 -1.71 21.69
N ARG A 6 26.68 -2.35 20.66
CA ARG A 6 25.98 -3.27 19.74
C ARG A 6 25.60 -4.54 20.51
N GLU A 7 24.31 -4.69 20.82
CA GLU A 7 23.75 -5.90 21.39
C GLU A 7 23.19 -6.78 20.26
N THR A 8 23.74 -7.98 20.14
CA THR A 8 23.37 -9.01 19.17
C THR A 8 21.99 -9.58 19.55
N ALA A 9 20.93 -9.09 18.92
CA ALA A 9 19.59 -9.68 19.05
C ALA A 9 19.44 -10.86 18.08
N GLY A 10 19.17 -12.04 18.63
CA GLY A 10 18.96 -13.29 17.90
C GLY A 10 17.83 -13.21 16.88
N SER A 11 18.04 -13.87 15.74
CA SER A 11 17.11 -13.97 14.62
C SER A 11 15.85 -14.75 14.99
N SER A 12 14.84 -14.08 15.52
CA SER A 12 13.44 -14.50 15.36
C SER A 12 12.99 -14.09 13.95
N PRO A 13 12.28 -14.93 13.17
CA PRO A 13 11.72 -14.48 11.90
C PRO A 13 10.61 -13.46 12.21
N ILE A 14 10.95 -12.18 12.13
CA ILE A 14 10.01 -11.08 12.27
C ILE A 14 9.05 -11.18 11.08
N ARG A 15 7.90 -11.82 11.30
CA ARG A 15 6.76 -11.71 10.39
C ARG A 15 6.35 -10.24 10.38
N SER A 16 6.72 -9.53 9.33
CA SER A 16 6.42 -8.10 9.22
C SER A 16 4.91 -7.97 9.10
N LEU A 17 4.27 -7.58 10.21
CA LEU A 17 2.81 -7.56 10.38
C LEU A 17 2.07 -6.63 9.40
N ASN A 18 2.78 -5.81 8.63
CA ASN A 18 2.21 -4.80 7.75
C ASN A 18 2.80 -4.84 6.33
N GLN A 19 3.20 -6.01 5.81
CA GLN A 19 3.63 -6.08 4.42
C GLN A 19 2.48 -5.77 3.45
N PRO A 20 2.67 -4.85 2.50
CA PRO A 20 1.70 -4.63 1.43
C PRO A 20 1.45 -5.93 0.65
N VAL A 21 0.18 -6.18 0.33
CA VAL A 21 -0.22 -7.36 -0.45
C VAL A 21 -0.58 -6.92 -1.87
N PRO A 22 0.03 -7.48 -2.92
CA PRO A 22 -0.31 -7.12 -4.30
C PRO A 22 -1.76 -7.50 -4.60
N ILE A 23 -2.47 -6.61 -5.29
CA ILE A 23 -3.88 -6.77 -5.66
C ILE A 23 -4.10 -6.32 -7.10
N GLN A 24 -5.16 -6.82 -7.72
CA GLN A 24 -5.61 -6.31 -9.01
C GLN A 24 -6.70 -5.26 -8.76
N VAL A 25 -6.56 -4.12 -9.41
CA VAL A 25 -7.46 -2.97 -9.30
C VAL A 25 -7.84 -2.54 -10.70
N GLU A 26 -9.14 -2.39 -10.94
CA GLU A 26 -9.62 -1.67 -12.11
C GLU A 26 -9.55 -0.18 -11.79
N GLU A 27 -8.85 0.58 -12.62
CA GLU A 27 -8.66 2.03 -12.44
C GLU A 27 -9.22 2.82 -13.63
N ASP A 28 -9.63 4.07 -13.38
CA ASP A 28 -9.99 5.00 -14.44
C ASP A 28 -8.77 5.66 -15.11
N ALA A 29 -9.01 6.53 -16.10
CA ALA A 29 -7.94 7.27 -16.79
C ALA A 29 -7.15 8.22 -15.87
N TYR A 30 -7.65 8.52 -14.68
CA TYR A 30 -7.02 9.33 -13.64
C TYR A 30 -6.41 8.49 -12.52
N GLN A 31 -6.29 7.17 -12.72
CA GLN A 31 -5.72 6.20 -11.76
C GLN A 31 -6.55 6.07 -10.48
N ARG A 32 -7.84 6.43 -10.51
CA ARG A 32 -8.73 6.23 -9.36
C ARG A 32 -9.26 4.79 -9.37
N PRO A 33 -9.29 4.11 -8.21
CA PRO A 33 -9.78 2.74 -8.14
C PRO A 33 -11.30 2.71 -8.33
N LEU A 34 -11.75 1.87 -9.26
CA LEU A 34 -13.16 1.59 -9.54
C LEU A 34 -13.61 0.28 -8.92
N ALA A 35 -12.77 -0.76 -8.98
CA ALA A 35 -13.05 -2.05 -8.36
C ALA A 35 -11.77 -2.74 -7.88
N ILE A 36 -11.87 -3.50 -6.80
CA ILE A 36 -10.77 -4.24 -6.19
C ILE A 36 -11.04 -5.74 -6.28
N SER A 37 -10.09 -6.49 -6.84
CA SER A 37 -10.16 -7.95 -6.90
C SER A 37 -9.45 -8.57 -5.69
N LEU A 38 -10.23 -9.14 -4.77
CA LEU A 38 -9.76 -9.88 -3.61
C LEU A 38 -10.05 -11.37 -3.74
N ARG A 39 -9.00 -12.17 -3.92
CA ARG A 39 -9.06 -13.64 -4.05
C ARG A 39 -10.00 -14.10 -5.18
N ARG A 40 -11.28 -14.34 -4.87
CA ARG A 40 -12.33 -14.83 -5.78
C ARG A 40 -13.51 -13.86 -5.91
N ARG A 41 -13.39 -12.65 -5.35
CA ARG A 41 -14.42 -11.63 -5.39
C ARG A 41 -13.87 -10.35 -6.00
N ARG A 42 -14.68 -9.73 -6.85
CA ARG A 42 -14.51 -8.35 -7.29
C ARG A 42 -15.45 -7.52 -6.43
N LEU A 43 -14.92 -6.46 -5.81
CA LEU A 43 -15.66 -5.52 -4.99
C LEU A 43 -15.65 -4.17 -5.68
N GLU A 44 -16.82 -3.62 -5.97
CA GLU A 44 -16.93 -2.24 -6.47
C GLU A 44 -16.50 -1.25 -5.37
N VAL A 45 -15.79 -0.20 -5.79
CA VAL A 45 -15.48 0.96 -4.93
C VAL A 45 -16.72 1.86 -4.91
N ALA A 46 -17.36 1.92 -3.75
CA ALA A 46 -18.53 2.75 -3.54
C ALA A 46 -18.16 4.23 -3.32
N ALA A 47 -17.04 4.48 -2.63
CA ALA A 47 -16.51 5.82 -2.41
C ALA A 47 -15.00 5.80 -2.18
N ILE A 48 -14.36 6.94 -2.47
CA ILE A 48 -12.99 7.25 -2.04
C ILE A 48 -13.12 8.26 -0.91
N ASP A 49 -12.77 7.83 0.30
CA ASP A 49 -12.89 8.61 1.52
C ASP A 49 -11.70 9.56 1.71
N ASP A 50 -10.52 9.15 1.26
CA ASP A 50 -9.29 9.94 1.36
C ASP A 50 -8.27 9.56 0.28
N LEU A 51 -7.39 10.52 -0.06
CA LEU A 51 -6.35 10.41 -1.07
C LEU A 51 -5.10 11.16 -0.59
N TRP A 52 -3.98 10.45 -0.52
CA TRP A 52 -2.69 11.05 -0.20
C TRP A 52 -1.56 10.45 -1.01
N GLU A 53 -0.50 11.22 -1.21
CA GLU A 53 0.70 10.77 -1.90
C GLU A 53 1.89 10.80 -0.94
N ILE A 54 2.76 9.82 -1.11
CA ILE A 54 4.05 9.74 -0.43
C ILE A 54 5.12 9.75 -1.52
N ASP A 55 6.01 10.72 -1.43
CA ASP A 55 7.24 10.79 -2.22
C ASP A 55 8.41 10.78 -1.23
N GLU A 56 8.83 9.57 -0.88
CA GLU A 56 9.92 9.31 0.06
C GLU A 56 11.15 8.80 -0.67
N GLU A 57 12.31 9.05 -0.09
CA GLU A 57 13.59 8.57 -0.61
C GLU A 57 13.90 9.01 -2.06
N TRP A 58 13.47 10.20 -2.46
CA TRP A 58 13.82 10.83 -3.76
C TRP A 58 15.34 10.89 -4.04
N TRP A 59 16.16 10.77 -3.00
CA TRP A 59 17.63 10.70 -3.07
C TRP A 59 18.21 9.33 -3.46
N ARG A 60 17.38 8.28 -3.57
CA ARG A 60 17.78 6.93 -3.98
C ARG A 60 17.61 6.80 -5.49
N GLU A 61 18.33 5.84 -6.08
CA GLU A 61 18.16 5.47 -7.50
C GLU A 61 16.74 4.97 -7.82
N ASN A 62 16.06 4.36 -6.84
CA ASN A 62 14.67 3.93 -6.92
C ASN A 62 13.83 4.68 -5.87
N PRO A 63 13.23 5.83 -6.23
CA PRO A 63 12.41 6.60 -5.30
C PRO A 63 11.11 5.84 -4.95
N ILE A 64 10.62 6.02 -3.74
CA ILE A 64 9.34 5.44 -3.31
C ILE A 64 8.26 6.49 -3.52
N ILE A 65 7.57 6.39 -4.66
CA ILE A 65 6.46 7.27 -5.00
C ILE A 65 5.18 6.45 -5.00
N ARG A 66 4.27 6.73 -4.06
CA ARG A 66 3.02 5.97 -3.88
C ARG A 66 1.85 6.91 -3.76
N ARG A 67 0.75 6.56 -4.41
CA ARG A 67 -0.55 7.20 -4.23
C ARG A 67 -1.48 6.27 -3.48
N TYR A 68 -1.87 6.67 -2.29
CA TYR A 68 -2.76 5.94 -1.41
C TYR A 68 -4.20 6.42 -1.55
N TYR A 69 -5.12 5.47 -1.41
CA TYR A 69 -6.55 5.69 -1.38
C TYR A 69 -7.11 4.97 -0.15
N GLN A 70 -7.89 5.69 0.65
CA GLN A 70 -8.84 5.07 1.55
C GLN A 70 -10.17 4.96 0.81
N VAL A 71 -10.69 3.74 0.66
CA VAL A 71 -11.91 3.48 -0.09
C VAL A 71 -12.93 2.73 0.74
N ALA A 72 -14.20 3.00 0.53
CA ALA A 72 -15.30 2.16 0.96
C ALA A 72 -15.72 1.26 -0.20
N THR A 73 -15.72 -0.06 0.02
CA THR A 73 -16.23 -1.03 -0.96
C THR A 73 -17.75 -1.23 -0.82
N GLU A 74 -18.38 -1.84 -1.82
CA GLU A 74 -19.83 -2.12 -1.83
C GLU A 74 -20.33 -2.95 -0.63
N ASP A 75 -19.46 -3.71 0.03
CA ASP A 75 -19.76 -4.45 1.26
C ASP A 75 -19.60 -3.61 2.53
N GLY A 76 -19.37 -2.30 2.39
CA GLY A 76 -19.28 -1.31 3.46
C GLY A 76 -17.99 -1.36 4.27
N ARG A 77 -16.98 -2.10 3.81
CA ARG A 77 -15.71 -2.24 4.52
C ARG A 77 -14.70 -1.21 4.02
N PRO A 78 -14.09 -0.39 4.90
CA PRO A 78 -13.01 0.49 4.49
C PRO A 78 -11.76 -0.32 4.17
N MET A 79 -11.03 0.12 3.15
CA MET A 79 -9.77 -0.48 2.72
C MET A 79 -8.77 0.61 2.36
N THR A 80 -7.51 0.38 2.70
CA THR A 80 -6.41 1.21 2.24
C THR A 80 -5.68 0.48 1.12
N VAL A 81 -5.65 1.08 -0.05
CA VAL A 81 -4.90 0.58 -1.22
C VAL A 81 -3.97 1.67 -1.72
N PHE A 82 -2.90 1.30 -2.40
CA PHE A 82 -2.03 2.26 -3.05
C PHE A 82 -1.54 1.75 -4.39
N ARG A 83 -1.30 2.70 -5.29
CA ARG A 83 -0.60 2.48 -6.54
C ARG A 83 0.83 2.93 -6.35
N ASP A 84 1.77 2.04 -6.61
CA ASP A 84 3.17 2.41 -6.75
C ASP A 84 3.31 3.16 -8.08
N LEU A 85 3.70 4.42 -8.05
CA LEU A 85 3.73 5.27 -9.25
C LEU A 85 4.96 5.02 -10.13
N ALA A 86 5.99 4.34 -9.60
CA ALA A 86 7.17 3.96 -10.37
C ALA A 86 6.92 2.71 -11.23
N SER A 87 6.23 1.71 -10.66
CA SER A 87 5.92 0.44 -11.33
C SER A 87 4.53 0.39 -11.96
N GLY A 88 3.58 1.18 -11.45
CA GLY A 88 2.16 1.13 -11.81
C GLY A 88 1.37 0.04 -11.08
N GLU A 89 2.02 -0.74 -10.21
CA GLU A 89 1.40 -1.88 -9.52
C GLU A 89 0.55 -1.43 -8.33
N TRP A 90 -0.49 -2.21 -8.03
CA TRP A 90 -1.42 -1.95 -6.94
C TRP A 90 -1.20 -2.88 -5.75
N TYR A 91 -1.32 -2.30 -4.56
CA TYR A 91 -1.15 -3.01 -3.31
C TYR A 91 -2.22 -2.61 -2.31
N ARG A 92 -2.57 -3.55 -1.43
CA ARG A 92 -3.36 -3.29 -0.23
C ARG A 92 -2.43 -3.09 0.95
N GLN A 93 -2.67 -2.03 1.72
CA GLN A 93 -2.03 -1.80 3.01
C GLN A 93 -2.84 -2.49 4.12
N GLY A 94 -2.19 -3.32 4.93
CA GLY A 94 -2.76 -3.89 6.14
C GLY A 94 -3.68 -5.11 5.94
N GLY A 95 -3.82 -5.96 6.97
CA GLY A 95 -3.45 -5.73 8.38
C GLY A 95 -2.97 -6.98 9.11
#